data_AF-A0A0J1F8G9-F1
#
_entry.id   AF-A0A0J1F8G9-F1
#
_cell.length_a   1.000
_cell.length_b   1.000
_cell.length_c   1.000
_cell.angle_alpha   90.00
_cell.angle_beta   90.00
_cell.angle_gamma   90.00
#
_symmetry.space_group_name_H-M   'P 1'
#
loop_
_entity.id
_entity.type
_entity.pdbx_description
1 polymer ?
#
loop_
_entity_poly.entity_id
_entity_poly.type
_entity_poly.pdbx_seq_one_letter_code
_entity_poly.pdbx_strand_id
1 'polypeptide(L)'
;MPRKSKNAPKSATAITPNTTVQGLTPEEKEEVLFSFIDNRLFGAMIPQPGKDSFFADFQSIYTGAIQVLPSICPHPIVIEATQVTSPFKDRQAEPTATKEERDNEEEEKDENSETQGKLSGGMGFRYTVPYALYVGGGSYNAMRGKSCRTQDHDLELFDEGAKFGPIFGRSATKTWVQHIVYIHFEYTDGSDGGWRDLLRHVKMTVENKESENTVDPSAPYTSADVQLDVDGLIAFLKKPDNEISRVSYYIPDYAAEVYAGLAALKKQLATMPGFETYKDCRLRNQEYLWITEVRHSSANGDPALDNQPRMFSNSHGYYTPERFKRWVREYLGATGEKIFVSRKELALAPKKASQHLIKKMNEAFPDGSGNGLIGK
;
A
#
# COMPACT_ATOMS: atom_id res chain seq x y z
N MET A 1 43.70 50.55 -12.80
CA MET A 1 42.49 49.69 -12.72
C MET A 1 42.61 48.64 -13.83
N PRO A 2 42.25 47.35 -13.64
CA PRO A 2 41.06 46.80 -12.97
C PRO A 2 41.39 45.78 -11.85
N ARG A 3 40.67 45.83 -10.71
CA ARG A 3 39.49 45.05 -10.25
C ARG A 3 39.89 43.95 -9.25
N LYS A 4 39.67 44.30 -7.97
CA LYS A 4 39.78 43.45 -6.79
C LYS A 4 38.84 42.25 -6.90
N SER A 5 39.34 41.08 -6.49
CA SER A 5 38.52 39.90 -6.21
C SER A 5 37.64 40.18 -4.99
N LYS A 6 36.37 39.79 -5.07
CA LYS A 6 35.49 39.38 -3.96
C LYS A 6 34.30 38.65 -4.58
N ASN A 7 34.13 37.38 -4.23
CA ASN A 7 32.84 36.82 -3.80
C ASN A 7 33.08 35.37 -3.33
N ALA A 8 33.16 35.24 -2.01
CA ALA A 8 32.95 33.98 -1.31
C ALA A 8 31.53 33.46 -1.58
N PRO A 9 31.28 32.14 -1.49
CA PRO A 9 29.93 31.59 -1.60
C PRO A 9 29.02 32.21 -0.53
N LYS A 10 27.88 32.75 -0.97
CA LYS A 10 26.85 33.27 -0.06
C LYS A 10 26.32 32.11 0.77
N SER A 11 26.41 32.25 2.09
CA SER A 11 25.81 31.33 3.06
C SER A 11 24.31 31.18 2.79
N ALA A 12 23.82 29.93 2.74
CA ALA A 12 22.41 29.62 2.65
C ALA A 12 21.64 30.32 3.78
N THR A 13 20.65 31.13 3.41
CA THR A 13 19.81 31.86 4.36
C THR A 13 18.84 30.88 5.00
N ALA A 14 18.84 30.78 6.33
CA ALA A 14 17.93 29.92 7.07
C ALA A 14 16.46 30.34 6.84
N ILE A 15 15.61 29.37 6.50
CA ILE A 15 14.18 29.56 6.23
C ILE A 15 13.44 29.65 7.57
N THR A 16 12.82 30.79 7.87
CA THR A 16 12.05 30.99 9.12
C THR A 16 10.58 30.55 9.01
N PRO A 17 9.88 30.25 10.14
CA PRO A 17 8.54 29.63 10.19
C PRO A 17 7.37 30.43 9.58
N ASN A 18 7.62 31.68 9.17
CA ASN A 18 6.63 32.57 8.57
C ASN A 18 6.78 32.72 7.05
N THR A 19 7.61 31.88 6.41
CA THR A 19 7.72 31.89 4.95
C THR A 19 6.43 31.30 4.37
N THR A 20 5.49 32.18 4.01
CA THR A 20 4.37 31.82 3.13
C THR A 20 4.94 31.05 1.95
N VAL A 21 4.30 29.95 1.56
CA VAL A 21 4.65 29.10 0.40
C VAL A 21 5.07 29.86 -0.88
N GLN A 22 4.66 31.12 -0.98
CA GLN A 22 5.04 32.11 -2.00
C GLN A 22 6.53 32.49 -2.01
N GLY A 23 7.30 32.21 -0.95
CA GLY A 23 8.71 32.58 -0.84
C GLY A 23 9.72 31.47 -1.17
N LEU A 24 9.27 30.23 -1.37
CA LEU A 24 10.16 29.11 -1.70
C LEU A 24 10.49 29.09 -3.19
N THR A 25 11.76 28.81 -3.52
CA THR A 25 12.16 28.55 -4.91
C THR A 25 11.61 27.20 -5.39
N PRO A 26 11.49 26.96 -6.71
CA PRO A 26 11.09 25.65 -7.24
C PRO A 26 11.94 24.50 -6.69
N GLU A 27 13.24 24.71 -6.52
CA GLU A 27 14.18 23.72 -5.98
C GLU A 27 13.88 23.39 -4.51
N GLU A 28 13.65 24.39 -3.67
CA GLU A 28 13.30 24.20 -2.26
C GLU A 28 11.98 23.44 -2.12
N LYS A 29 11.01 23.72 -3.00
CA LYS A 29 9.75 22.98 -3.01
C LYS A 29 9.98 21.51 -3.42
N GLU A 30 10.84 21.23 -4.41
CA GLU A 30 11.20 19.85 -4.76
C GLU A 30 11.89 19.12 -3.60
N GLU A 31 12.79 19.79 -2.87
CA GLU A 31 13.42 19.20 -1.67
C GLU A 31 12.39 18.80 -0.62
N VAL A 32 11.39 19.65 -0.38
CA VAL A 32 10.28 19.33 0.50
C VAL A 32 9.51 18.12 -0.01
N LEU A 33 9.17 18.07 -1.30
CA LEU A 33 8.41 16.95 -1.88
C LEU A 33 9.17 15.62 -1.73
N PHE A 34 10.47 15.63 -2.03
CA PHE A 34 11.34 14.47 -1.92
C PHE A 34 11.85 14.21 -0.51
N SER A 35 11.52 15.03 0.48
CA SER A 35 11.76 14.70 1.89
C SER A 35 10.85 13.57 2.38
N PHE A 36 9.69 13.37 1.72
CA PHE A 36 8.76 12.28 2.02
C PHE A 36 9.16 11.00 1.27
N ILE A 37 9.37 9.91 2.02
CA ILE A 37 9.83 8.64 1.46
C ILE A 37 8.81 8.04 0.48
N ASP A 38 7.51 8.17 0.75
CA ASP A 38 6.47 7.59 -0.10
C ASP A 38 6.33 8.32 -1.44
N ASN A 39 6.77 9.59 -1.52
CA ASN A 39 6.90 10.31 -2.79
C ASN A 39 8.11 9.81 -3.58
N ARG A 40 9.26 9.58 -2.93
CA ARG A 40 10.45 9.00 -3.58
C ARG A 40 10.15 7.61 -4.14
N LEU A 41 9.38 6.80 -3.40
CA LEU A 41 9.02 5.43 -3.79
C LEU A 41 7.87 5.37 -4.80
N PHE A 42 6.72 5.98 -4.49
CA PHE A 42 5.47 5.77 -5.24
C PHE A 42 5.03 6.98 -6.07
N GLY A 43 5.68 8.13 -5.87
CA GLY A 43 5.31 9.37 -6.51
C GLY A 43 4.06 9.99 -5.92
N ALA A 44 3.68 11.14 -6.48
CA ALA A 44 2.52 11.91 -6.06
C ALA A 44 1.79 12.47 -7.27
N MET A 45 0.46 12.41 -7.22
CA MET A 45 -0.37 13.24 -8.08
C MET A 45 -0.59 14.56 -7.38
N ILE A 46 -0.20 15.62 -8.06
CA ILE A 46 -0.27 16.97 -7.56
C ILE A 46 -1.36 17.67 -8.37
N PRO A 47 -2.58 17.84 -7.81
CA PRO A 47 -3.63 18.52 -8.54
C PRO A 47 -3.15 19.93 -8.89
N GLN A 48 -3.24 20.35 -10.16
CA GLN A 48 -2.86 21.70 -10.60
C GLN A 48 -3.66 22.71 -9.77
N PRO A 49 -3.04 23.46 -8.87
CA PRO A 49 -3.81 24.39 -8.08
C PRO A 49 -3.69 25.79 -8.70
N GLY A 50 -4.47 26.74 -8.16
CA GLY A 50 -4.40 28.13 -8.61
C GLY A 50 -2.99 28.72 -8.48
N LYS A 51 -2.74 29.86 -9.15
CA LYS A 51 -1.42 30.50 -9.24
C LYS A 51 -0.69 30.73 -7.90
N ASP A 52 -1.42 30.78 -6.78
CA ASP A 52 -0.88 31.06 -5.44
C ASP A 52 -0.57 29.81 -4.59
N SER A 53 -0.49 28.64 -5.20
CA SER A 53 -0.37 27.37 -4.50
C SER A 53 1.05 26.83 -4.44
N PHE A 54 1.34 26.01 -3.42
CA PHE A 54 2.64 25.32 -3.28
C PHE A 54 3.02 24.57 -4.55
N PHE A 55 2.03 24.03 -5.22
CA PHE A 55 2.23 23.17 -6.37
C PHE A 55 2.15 23.87 -7.73
N ALA A 56 2.02 25.21 -7.76
CA ALA A 56 1.86 25.96 -9.01
C ALA A 56 3.02 25.74 -10.01
N ASP A 57 4.22 25.49 -9.50
CA ASP A 57 5.44 25.33 -10.31
C ASP A 57 5.78 23.87 -10.63
N PHE A 58 5.00 22.91 -10.14
CA PHE A 58 5.27 21.49 -10.30
C PHE A 58 4.59 20.89 -11.53
N GLN A 59 5.22 19.89 -12.14
CA GLN A 59 4.48 18.99 -13.01
C GLN A 59 3.36 18.32 -12.21
N SER A 60 2.19 18.19 -12.84
CA SER A 60 0.96 17.69 -12.18
C SER A 60 1.08 16.25 -11.69
N ILE A 61 2.06 15.48 -12.16
CA ILE A 61 2.22 14.07 -11.84
C ILE A 61 3.71 13.74 -11.73
N TYR A 62 4.13 13.29 -10.55
CA TYR A 62 5.39 12.59 -10.36
C TYR A 62 5.11 11.09 -10.28
N THR A 63 5.58 10.35 -11.28
CA THR A 63 5.50 8.89 -11.25
C THR A 63 6.66 8.35 -10.42
N GLY A 64 6.37 7.62 -9.34
CA GLY A 64 7.40 7.07 -8.45
C GLY A 64 8.34 6.06 -9.10
N ALA A 65 9.42 5.78 -8.40
CA ALA A 65 10.41 4.80 -8.82
C ALA A 65 9.86 3.36 -8.83
N ILE A 66 8.92 3.06 -7.92
CA ILE A 66 8.28 1.75 -7.78
C ILE A 66 6.87 1.78 -8.37
N GLN A 67 6.63 0.88 -9.32
CA GLN A 67 5.31 0.61 -9.90
C GLN A 67 4.80 -0.73 -9.40
N VAL A 68 3.56 -0.78 -8.95
CA VAL A 68 2.93 -1.96 -8.35
C VAL A 68 1.71 -2.33 -9.18
N LEU A 69 1.57 -3.62 -9.48
CA LEU A 69 0.39 -4.15 -10.14
C LEU A 69 -0.71 -4.51 -9.13
N PRO A 70 -1.99 -4.55 -9.56
CA PRO A 70 -3.03 -5.17 -8.76
C PRO A 70 -2.64 -6.60 -8.41
N SER A 71 -2.87 -7.00 -7.17
CA SER A 71 -2.66 -8.39 -6.79
C SER A 71 -3.95 -9.17 -7.01
N ILE A 72 -3.86 -10.27 -7.74
CA ILE A 72 -5.01 -11.02 -8.25
C ILE A 72 -4.98 -12.42 -7.66
N CYS A 73 -6.16 -12.93 -7.34
CA CYS A 73 -6.35 -14.32 -6.93
C CYS A 73 -6.36 -15.21 -8.19
N PRO A 74 -5.45 -16.18 -8.36
CA PRO A 74 -5.45 -17.07 -9.53
C PRO A 74 -6.59 -18.10 -9.53
N HIS A 75 -7.30 -18.23 -8.41
CA HIS A 75 -8.48 -19.08 -8.24
C HIS A 75 -9.69 -18.21 -7.83
N PRO A 76 -10.93 -18.70 -7.99
CA PRO A 76 -12.12 -17.97 -7.54
C PRO A 76 -12.17 -17.90 -6.00
N ILE A 77 -12.90 -16.92 -5.47
CA ILE A 77 -13.13 -16.71 -4.05
C ILE A 77 -14.62 -16.74 -3.73
N VAL A 78 -14.94 -17.09 -2.49
CA VAL A 78 -16.29 -16.95 -1.91
C VAL A 78 -16.28 -15.83 -0.89
N ILE A 79 -17.37 -15.06 -0.88
CA ILE A 79 -17.59 -13.99 0.10
C ILE A 79 -18.65 -14.47 1.10
N GLU A 80 -18.28 -14.49 2.37
CA GLU A 80 -19.20 -14.77 3.48
C GLU A 80 -19.65 -13.45 4.12
N ALA A 81 -20.96 -13.31 4.34
CA ALA A 81 -21.54 -12.21 5.06
C ALA A 81 -21.91 -12.64 6.49
N THR A 82 -21.25 -12.06 7.49
CA THR A 82 -21.60 -12.24 8.89
C THR A 82 -22.38 -11.03 9.38
N GLN A 83 -23.58 -11.26 9.91
CA GLN A 83 -24.38 -10.20 10.53
C GLN A 83 -23.72 -9.73 11.84
N VAL A 84 -23.59 -8.42 12.01
CA VAL A 84 -23.05 -7.79 13.21
C VAL A 84 -24.03 -6.76 13.75
N THR A 85 -24.14 -6.67 15.07
CA THR A 85 -25.04 -5.73 15.76
C THR A 85 -24.21 -4.71 16.54
N SER A 86 -24.51 -3.42 16.35
CA SER A 86 -23.97 -2.35 17.20
C SER A 86 -25.02 -1.97 18.25
N PRO A 87 -24.70 -2.01 19.55
CA PRO A 87 -25.65 -1.58 20.59
C PRO A 87 -25.85 -0.05 20.61
N PHE A 88 -25.01 0.71 19.90
CA PHE A 88 -25.09 2.16 19.82
C PHE A 88 -25.69 2.58 18.48
N LYS A 89 -26.72 3.44 18.55
CA LYS A 89 -27.33 4.09 17.39
C LYS A 89 -26.52 5.36 17.09
N ASP A 90 -25.94 5.45 15.90
CA ASP A 90 -25.24 6.66 15.49
C ASP A 90 -26.23 7.84 15.48
N ARG A 91 -25.91 8.88 16.24
CA ARG A 91 -26.76 10.07 16.45
C ARG A 91 -26.66 11.07 15.29
N GLN A 92 -26.29 10.62 14.09
CA GLN A 92 -26.07 11.46 12.91
C GLN A 92 -26.85 10.93 11.70
N ALA A 93 -28.15 11.12 11.76
CA ALA A 93 -29.00 11.34 10.59
C ALA A 93 -30.30 11.96 11.11
N GLU A 94 -30.27 13.23 11.51
CA GLU A 94 -31.50 14.00 11.36
C GLU A 94 -31.58 14.35 9.88
N PRO A 95 -32.58 13.85 9.13
CA PRO A 95 -32.94 14.49 7.88
C PRO A 95 -33.34 15.92 8.22
N THR A 96 -32.88 16.88 7.43
CA THR A 96 -33.33 18.27 7.48
C THR A 96 -34.79 18.31 7.01
N ALA A 97 -35.72 17.73 7.76
CA ALA A 97 -37.15 17.85 7.52
C ALA A 97 -37.55 19.28 7.86
N THR A 98 -38.04 19.99 6.85
CA THR A 98 -38.68 21.29 7.02
C THR A 98 -39.83 21.17 8.03
N LYS A 99 -40.08 22.24 8.80
CA LYS A 99 -41.10 22.30 9.86
C LYS A 99 -42.50 21.82 9.45
N GLU A 100 -42.81 21.77 8.16
CA GLU A 100 -44.14 21.40 7.64
C GLU A 100 -44.40 19.89 7.57
N GLU A 101 -43.39 19.03 7.68
CA GLU A 101 -43.58 17.56 7.68
C GLU A 101 -43.82 16.98 9.08
N ARG A 102 -43.77 17.80 10.14
CA ARG A 102 -43.93 17.34 11.52
C ARG A 102 -45.38 17.17 11.98
N ASP A 103 -46.36 17.66 11.23
CA ASP A 103 -47.74 17.74 11.71
C ASP A 103 -48.65 16.60 11.20
N ASN A 104 -48.14 15.64 10.40
CA ASN A 104 -48.96 14.61 9.75
C ASN A 104 -48.67 13.14 10.15
N GLU A 105 -47.79 12.87 11.13
CA GLU A 105 -47.54 11.50 11.62
C GLU A 105 -47.85 11.33 13.12
N GLU A 106 -48.84 12.06 13.63
CA GLU A 106 -49.44 11.79 14.94
C GLU A 106 -50.78 11.07 14.80
N GLU A 107 -50.83 9.89 14.18
CA GLU A 107 -52.02 9.02 14.31
C GLU A 107 -51.69 7.56 13.92
N GLU A 108 -50.99 6.85 14.82
CA GLU A 108 -51.22 5.42 15.10
C GLU A 108 -50.35 5.02 16.31
N LYS A 109 -50.92 5.16 17.51
CA LYS A 109 -50.38 4.56 18.74
C LYS A 109 -51.19 3.31 19.05
N ASP A 110 -50.61 2.14 18.80
CA ASP A 110 -51.05 0.89 19.41
C ASP A 110 -50.67 0.87 20.89
N GLU A 111 -51.69 0.91 21.74
CA GLU A 111 -51.62 0.73 23.19
C GLU A 111 -51.58 -0.77 23.53
N ASN A 112 -50.38 -1.38 23.56
CA ASN A 112 -50.02 -2.42 24.54
C ASN A 112 -48.62 -2.99 24.28
N SER A 113 -47.64 -2.65 25.12
CA SER A 113 -46.71 -3.60 25.73
C SER A 113 -45.59 -2.88 26.48
N GLU A 114 -45.12 -3.56 27.51
CA GLU A 114 -44.37 -3.08 28.65
C GLU A 114 -43.03 -2.42 28.33
N THR A 115 -42.63 -1.54 29.24
CA THR A 115 -41.43 -0.72 29.26
C THR A 115 -40.17 -1.58 29.36
N GLN A 116 -39.67 -2.09 28.23
CA GLN A 116 -38.26 -2.44 28.06
C GLN A 116 -37.63 -1.44 27.10
N GLY A 117 -36.64 -0.70 27.57
CA GLY A 117 -35.90 0.26 26.75
C GLY A 117 -35.29 -0.45 25.53
N LYS A 118 -35.97 -0.36 24.37
CA LYS A 118 -35.47 -0.87 23.10
C LYS A 118 -34.25 -0.04 22.69
N LEU A 119 -33.06 -0.53 23.03
CA LEU A 119 -31.85 -0.18 22.32
C LEU A 119 -31.98 -0.75 20.90
N SER A 120 -32.59 0.00 19.98
CA SER A 120 -32.62 -0.36 18.56
C SER A 120 -31.20 -0.18 17.99
N GLY A 121 -30.36 -1.19 18.18
CA GLY A 121 -29.01 -1.20 17.63
C GLY A 121 -29.01 -1.15 16.10
N GLY A 122 -27.97 -0.57 15.51
CA GLY A 122 -27.75 -0.62 14.07
C GLY A 122 -27.34 -2.03 13.64
N MET A 123 -28.01 -2.59 12.64
CA MET A 123 -27.65 -3.87 12.02
C MET A 123 -26.67 -3.60 10.87
N GLY A 124 -25.52 -4.28 10.86
CA GLY A 124 -24.55 -4.20 9.76
C GLY A 124 -24.10 -5.59 9.30
N PHE A 125 -23.39 -5.64 8.19
CA PHE A 125 -22.75 -6.86 7.71
C PHE A 125 -21.23 -6.71 7.70
N ARG A 126 -20.56 -7.82 7.99
CA ARG A 126 -19.12 -7.97 7.81
C ARG A 126 -18.86 -9.01 6.75
N TYR A 127 -18.20 -8.60 5.69
CA TYR A 127 -17.85 -9.48 4.57
C TYR A 127 -16.41 -9.97 4.68
N THR A 128 -16.22 -11.28 4.56
CA THR A 128 -14.92 -11.94 4.68
C THR A 128 -14.75 -12.99 3.60
N VAL A 129 -13.49 -13.28 3.25
CA VAL A 129 -13.12 -14.41 2.41
C VAL A 129 -12.60 -15.52 3.34
N PRO A 130 -13.13 -16.75 3.28
CA PRO A 130 -12.66 -17.87 4.10
C PRO A 130 -11.17 -18.14 3.89
N TYR A 131 -10.77 -18.32 2.62
CA TYR A 131 -9.39 -18.51 2.23
C TYR A 131 -9.11 -17.93 0.85
N ALA A 132 -7.97 -17.26 0.68
CA ALA A 132 -7.48 -16.87 -0.62
C ALA A 132 -5.97 -16.64 -0.64
N LEU A 133 -5.36 -16.96 -1.78
CA LEU A 133 -3.99 -16.58 -2.09
C LEU A 133 -3.98 -15.57 -3.25
N TYR A 134 -3.54 -14.35 -2.96
CA TYR A 134 -3.38 -13.29 -3.96
C TYR A 134 -1.94 -13.24 -4.42
N VAL A 135 -1.72 -13.20 -5.72
CA VAL A 135 -0.39 -13.06 -6.33
C VAL A 135 -0.25 -11.63 -6.83
N GLY A 136 0.83 -10.97 -6.45
CA GLY A 136 1.12 -9.61 -6.87
C GLY A 136 2.60 -9.37 -7.08
N GLY A 137 2.90 -8.24 -7.69
CA GLY A 137 4.28 -7.85 -7.93
C GLY A 137 4.40 -6.39 -8.31
N GLY A 138 5.64 -5.96 -8.49
CA GLY A 138 5.99 -4.61 -8.90
C GLY A 138 7.41 -4.54 -9.41
N SER A 139 7.80 -3.38 -9.93
CA SER A 139 9.16 -3.14 -10.40
C SER A 139 9.67 -1.81 -9.88
N TYR A 140 10.96 -1.76 -9.61
CA TYR A 140 11.71 -0.53 -9.43
C TYR A 140 12.50 -0.23 -10.70
N ASN A 141 12.36 0.99 -11.19
CA ASN A 141 13.09 1.47 -12.35
C ASN A 141 14.20 2.45 -11.91
N ALA A 142 15.46 2.11 -12.17
CA ALA A 142 16.61 2.91 -11.72
C ALA A 142 16.62 4.34 -12.29
N MET A 143 16.19 4.51 -13.54
CA MET A 143 16.10 5.83 -14.17
C MET A 143 15.08 6.72 -13.45
N ARG A 144 13.90 6.17 -13.12
CA ARG A 144 12.90 6.86 -12.31
C ARG A 144 13.39 7.09 -10.88
N GLY A 145 14.06 6.12 -10.27
CA GLY A 145 14.68 6.28 -8.96
C GLY A 145 15.62 7.47 -8.89
N LYS A 146 16.41 7.69 -9.94
CA LYS A 146 17.26 8.88 -10.07
C LYS A 146 16.45 10.17 -10.11
N SER A 147 15.37 10.22 -10.90
CA SER A 147 14.46 11.38 -10.98
C SER A 147 13.69 11.62 -9.68
N CYS A 148 13.34 10.55 -8.95
CA CYS A 148 12.64 10.60 -7.68
C CYS A 148 13.58 10.72 -6.47
N ARG A 149 14.90 10.84 -6.71
CA ARG A 149 15.94 10.94 -5.68
C ARG A 149 15.90 9.79 -4.67
N THR A 150 15.47 8.60 -5.10
CA THR A 150 15.39 7.40 -4.28
C THR A 150 16.77 7.00 -3.78
N GLN A 151 16.85 6.65 -2.50
CA GLN A 151 18.06 6.22 -1.80
C GLN A 151 18.06 4.71 -1.60
N ASP A 152 19.22 4.12 -1.33
CA ASP A 152 19.32 2.69 -1.02
C ASP A 152 18.52 2.32 0.24
N HIS A 153 18.57 3.17 1.27
CA HIS A 153 17.77 3.07 2.50
C HIS A 153 16.25 3.02 2.21
N ASP A 154 15.79 3.77 1.20
CA ASP A 154 14.37 3.76 0.84
C ASP A 154 13.92 2.39 0.34
N LEU A 155 14.79 1.69 -0.40
CA LEU A 155 14.51 0.37 -0.96
C LEU A 155 14.59 -0.71 0.12
N GLU A 156 15.53 -0.59 1.06
CA GLU A 156 15.60 -1.46 2.24
C GLU A 156 14.32 -1.36 3.09
N LEU A 157 13.87 -0.14 3.39
CA LEU A 157 12.63 0.07 4.13
C LEU A 157 11.39 -0.32 3.32
N PHE A 158 11.40 -0.13 2.00
CA PHE A 158 10.34 -0.65 1.14
C PHE A 158 10.23 -2.17 1.25
N ASP A 159 11.36 -2.89 1.24
CA ASP A 159 11.44 -4.34 1.41
C ASP A 159 10.76 -4.78 2.72
N GLU A 160 11.06 -4.10 3.84
CA GLU A 160 10.43 -4.39 5.13
C GLU A 160 8.93 -4.09 5.15
N GLY A 161 8.53 -2.91 4.66
CA GLY A 161 7.13 -2.51 4.61
C GLY A 161 6.32 -3.38 3.66
N ALA A 162 6.92 -3.87 2.58
CA ALA A 162 6.32 -4.82 1.67
C ALA A 162 6.18 -6.21 2.30
N LYS A 163 7.16 -6.67 3.09
CA LYS A 163 7.08 -7.97 3.81
C LYS A 163 6.03 -7.95 4.92
N PHE A 164 6.06 -6.92 5.77
CA PHE A 164 5.34 -6.92 7.05
C PHE A 164 4.15 -5.97 7.11
N GLY A 165 3.98 -5.09 6.12
CA GLY A 165 2.93 -4.09 6.08
C GLY A 165 1.50 -4.64 6.27
N PRO A 166 1.10 -5.79 5.67
CA PRO A 166 -0.24 -6.32 5.89
C PRO A 166 -0.47 -6.80 7.33
N ILE A 167 0.53 -7.41 7.96
CA ILE A 167 0.47 -7.85 9.36
C ILE A 167 0.42 -6.63 10.29
N PHE A 168 1.21 -5.60 9.98
CA PHE A 168 1.21 -4.35 10.73
C PHE A 168 -0.14 -3.62 10.64
N GLY A 169 -0.71 -3.53 9.44
CA GLY A 169 -1.99 -2.86 9.16
C GLY A 169 -3.25 -3.66 9.49
N ARG A 170 -3.17 -4.59 10.46
CA ARG A 170 -4.31 -5.39 10.92
C ARG A 170 -5.42 -4.50 11.50
N SER A 171 -6.66 -4.89 11.24
CA SER A 171 -7.86 -4.20 11.73
C SER A 171 -9.00 -5.19 11.92
N ALA A 172 -10.13 -4.74 12.47
CA ALA A 172 -11.28 -5.60 12.67
C ALA A 172 -11.74 -6.33 11.40
N THR A 173 -11.62 -5.77 10.21
CA THR A 173 -11.98 -6.44 8.93
C THR A 173 -10.80 -7.12 8.22
N LYS A 174 -9.59 -6.97 8.76
CA LYS A 174 -8.30 -7.43 8.20
C LYS A 174 -7.51 -8.16 9.27
N THR A 175 -8.12 -9.17 9.88
CA THR A 175 -7.56 -9.88 11.03
C THR A 175 -6.42 -10.80 10.62
N TRP A 176 -6.57 -11.48 9.49
CA TRP A 176 -5.54 -12.36 8.93
C TRP A 176 -5.31 -12.05 7.45
N VAL A 177 -4.38 -11.12 7.22
CA VAL A 177 -3.84 -10.80 5.89
C VAL A 177 -2.33 -10.70 6.06
N GLN A 178 -1.57 -11.52 5.33
CA GLN A 178 -0.11 -11.55 5.43
C GLN A 178 0.55 -11.99 4.14
N HIS A 179 1.74 -11.50 3.86
CA HIS A 179 2.56 -12.10 2.81
C HIS A 179 3.16 -13.41 3.31
N ILE A 180 3.00 -14.46 2.52
CA ILE A 180 3.61 -15.79 2.74
C ILE A 180 4.79 -16.03 1.79
N VAL A 181 4.88 -15.21 0.75
CA VAL A 181 6.06 -15.11 -0.11
C VAL A 181 6.28 -13.63 -0.35
N TYR A 182 7.53 -13.19 -0.21
CA TYR A 182 8.03 -11.95 -0.77
C TYR A 182 9.40 -12.23 -1.37
N ILE A 183 9.63 -11.79 -2.60
CA ILE A 183 10.91 -11.92 -3.28
C ILE A 183 11.21 -10.61 -3.97
N HIS A 184 12.43 -10.14 -3.80
CA HIS A 184 13.01 -8.98 -4.45
C HIS A 184 14.23 -9.45 -5.24
N PHE A 185 14.19 -9.26 -6.55
CA PHE A 185 15.27 -9.52 -7.48
C PHE A 185 15.92 -8.20 -7.90
N GLU A 186 17.25 -8.12 -7.84
CA GLU A 186 18.02 -7.06 -8.49
C GLU A 186 18.70 -7.62 -9.74
N TYR A 187 18.49 -6.96 -10.88
CA TYR A 187 19.09 -7.37 -12.15
C TYR A 187 20.51 -6.82 -12.34
N THR A 188 21.30 -7.49 -13.18
CA THR A 188 22.65 -7.06 -13.55
C THR A 188 22.67 -5.69 -14.23
N ASP A 189 23.79 -4.97 -14.11
CA ASP A 189 23.97 -3.66 -14.76
C ASP A 189 23.73 -3.73 -16.28
N GLY A 190 23.02 -2.75 -16.81
CA GLY A 190 22.70 -2.68 -18.24
C GLY A 190 21.64 -3.67 -18.71
N SER A 191 21.15 -4.56 -17.83
CA SER A 191 19.92 -5.29 -18.09
C SER A 191 18.82 -4.26 -18.32
N ASP A 192 18.12 -4.42 -19.45
CA ASP A 192 16.86 -3.74 -19.69
C ASP A 192 15.84 -4.08 -18.59
N GLY A 193 16.09 -5.15 -17.82
CA GLY A 193 15.47 -5.41 -16.51
C GLY A 193 13.95 -5.35 -16.58
N GLY A 194 13.40 -5.56 -17.78
CA GLY A 194 11.99 -5.44 -18.05
C GLY A 194 11.25 -6.39 -17.15
N TRP A 195 10.01 -6.01 -16.78
CA TRP A 195 9.06 -6.87 -16.10
C TRP A 195 9.06 -8.26 -16.75
N ARG A 196 9.75 -9.24 -16.13
CA ARG A 196 9.92 -10.59 -16.73
C ARG A 196 8.68 -11.44 -16.58
N ASP A 197 7.59 -10.80 -16.13
CA ASP A 197 6.27 -11.35 -15.92
C ASP A 197 6.33 -12.59 -15.03
N LEU A 198 7.10 -12.48 -13.93
CA LEU A 198 7.34 -13.59 -13.01
C LEU A 198 6.04 -14.12 -12.39
N LEU A 199 4.99 -13.29 -12.34
CA LEU A 199 3.67 -13.68 -11.85
C LEU A 199 3.06 -14.84 -12.65
N ARG A 200 3.32 -14.94 -13.96
CA ARG A 200 2.78 -16.03 -14.81
C ARG A 200 3.29 -17.42 -14.42
N HIS A 201 4.39 -17.46 -13.66
CA HIS A 201 5.04 -18.67 -13.21
C HIS A 201 4.51 -19.17 -11.86
N VAL A 202 3.56 -18.45 -11.26
CA VAL A 202 2.84 -18.85 -10.05
C VAL A 202 1.44 -19.28 -10.44
N LYS A 203 1.14 -20.57 -10.26
CA LYS A 203 -0.15 -21.17 -10.59
C LYS A 203 -0.76 -21.76 -9.34
N MET A 204 -2.09 -21.78 -9.31
CA MET A 204 -2.84 -22.37 -8.22
C MET A 204 -4.00 -23.19 -8.78
N THR A 205 -4.20 -24.37 -8.22
CA THR A 205 -5.38 -25.20 -8.46
C THR A 205 -6.11 -25.41 -7.15
N VAL A 206 -7.44 -25.55 -7.22
CA VAL A 206 -8.29 -25.78 -6.06
C VAL A 206 -8.78 -27.22 -6.11
N GLU A 207 -8.59 -27.94 -5.02
CA GLU A 207 -9.09 -29.29 -4.80
C GLU A 207 -9.88 -29.31 -3.49
N ASN A 208 -11.13 -28.87 -3.56
CA ASN A 208 -12.03 -28.90 -2.41
C ASN A 208 -12.66 -30.29 -2.28
N LYS A 209 -12.51 -30.93 -1.12
CA LYS A 209 -13.26 -32.15 -0.80
C LYS A 209 -14.66 -31.73 -0.39
N GLU A 210 -15.63 -31.92 -1.30
CA GLU A 210 -17.03 -31.57 -1.07
C GLU A 210 -17.49 -31.99 0.34
N SER A 211 -18.02 -31.01 1.08
CA SER A 211 -18.58 -31.18 2.41
C SER A 211 -19.98 -30.57 2.44
N GLU A 212 -20.81 -30.92 3.41
CA GLU A 212 -22.18 -30.39 3.54
C GLU A 212 -22.24 -28.86 3.63
N ASN A 213 -21.13 -28.18 3.98
CA ASN A 213 -21.02 -26.73 4.12
C ASN A 213 -20.32 -26.03 2.94
N THR A 214 -19.94 -26.76 1.89
CA THR A 214 -19.29 -26.19 0.71
C THR A 214 -20.33 -25.48 -0.16
N VAL A 215 -20.28 -24.14 -0.19
CA VAL A 215 -21.20 -23.31 -1.00
C VAL A 215 -20.78 -23.28 -2.47
N ASP A 216 -19.48 -23.17 -2.74
CA ASP A 216 -18.91 -23.23 -4.09
C ASP A 216 -17.66 -24.13 -4.07
N PRO A 217 -17.70 -25.32 -4.70
CA PRO A 217 -16.57 -26.23 -4.72
C PRO A 217 -15.38 -25.72 -5.54
N SER A 218 -15.57 -24.68 -6.37
CA SER A 218 -14.48 -24.09 -7.15
C SER A 218 -13.55 -23.18 -6.32
N ALA A 219 -14.00 -22.74 -5.14
CA ALA A 219 -13.25 -21.87 -4.24
C ALA A 219 -12.69 -22.62 -3.02
N PRO A 220 -11.53 -22.21 -2.50
CA PRO A 220 -10.95 -22.80 -1.30
C PRO A 220 -11.52 -22.19 -0.02
N TYR A 221 -11.58 -22.98 1.04
CA TYR A 221 -12.00 -22.56 2.39
C TYR A 221 -10.86 -22.62 3.39
N THR A 222 -9.83 -23.39 3.08
CA THR A 222 -8.62 -23.57 3.89
C THR A 222 -7.38 -23.64 3.00
N SER A 223 -6.20 -23.58 3.61
CA SER A 223 -4.94 -23.74 2.89
C SER A 223 -4.76 -25.13 2.26
N ALA A 224 -5.44 -26.15 2.79
CA ALA A 224 -5.36 -27.52 2.29
C ALA A 224 -6.10 -27.70 0.96
N ASP A 225 -7.04 -26.81 0.64
CA ASP A 225 -7.83 -26.88 -0.59
C ASP A 225 -7.06 -26.29 -1.79
N VAL A 226 -5.88 -25.69 -1.57
CA VAL A 226 -5.10 -25.03 -2.61
C VAL A 226 -3.80 -25.78 -2.85
N GLN A 227 -3.55 -26.15 -4.10
CA GLN A 227 -2.23 -26.57 -4.55
C GLN A 227 -1.53 -25.38 -5.21
N LEU A 228 -0.33 -25.05 -4.72
CA LEU A 228 0.49 -23.96 -5.22
C LEU A 228 1.65 -24.49 -6.05
N ASP A 229 1.62 -24.22 -7.36
CA ASP A 229 2.66 -24.57 -8.33
C ASP A 229 3.55 -23.36 -8.60
N VAL A 230 4.85 -23.52 -8.32
CA VAL A 230 5.91 -22.55 -8.56
C VAL A 230 7.07 -23.16 -9.36
N ASP A 231 6.86 -24.31 -10.01
CA ASP A 231 7.90 -25.02 -10.76
C ASP A 231 8.40 -24.20 -11.94
N GLY A 232 7.48 -23.47 -12.58
CA GLY A 232 7.83 -22.51 -13.64
C GLY A 232 8.78 -21.42 -13.14
N LEU A 233 8.62 -20.96 -11.89
CA LEU A 233 9.45 -19.92 -11.31
C LEU A 233 10.82 -20.50 -10.95
N ILE A 234 10.87 -21.69 -10.34
CA ILE A 234 12.11 -22.40 -10.05
C ILE A 234 12.91 -22.68 -11.34
N ALA A 235 12.23 -23.13 -12.40
CA ALA A 235 12.84 -23.37 -13.70
C ALA A 235 13.43 -22.09 -14.31
N PHE A 236 12.72 -20.96 -14.18
CA PHE A 236 13.24 -19.65 -14.58
C PHE A 236 14.50 -19.26 -13.80
N LEU A 237 14.50 -19.41 -12.47
CA LEU A 237 15.63 -19.05 -11.61
C LEU A 237 16.88 -19.89 -11.88
N LYS A 238 16.74 -21.11 -12.40
CA LYS A 238 17.88 -21.98 -12.76
C LYS A 238 18.52 -21.64 -14.10
N LYS A 239 17.92 -20.76 -14.90
CA LYS A 239 18.49 -20.37 -16.19
C LYS A 239 19.78 -19.57 -15.98
N PRO A 240 20.87 -19.88 -16.70
CA PRO A 240 22.15 -19.17 -16.55
C PRO A 240 22.09 -17.71 -17.01
N ASP A 241 21.14 -17.38 -17.88
CA ASP A 241 20.90 -16.06 -18.48
C ASP A 241 19.70 -15.33 -17.85
N ASN A 242 19.35 -15.68 -16.60
CA ASN A 242 18.23 -15.02 -15.91
C ASN A 242 18.52 -13.54 -15.55
N GLU A 243 19.78 -13.09 -15.67
CA GLU A 243 20.27 -11.73 -15.37
C GLU A 243 20.05 -11.26 -13.93
N ILE A 244 19.68 -12.17 -13.01
CA ILE A 244 19.50 -11.83 -11.60
C ILE A 244 20.86 -11.81 -10.94
N SER A 245 21.22 -10.64 -10.40
CA SER A 245 22.48 -10.44 -9.68
C SER A 245 22.36 -10.76 -8.19
N ARG A 246 21.24 -10.34 -7.56
CA ARG A 246 21.00 -10.49 -6.13
C ARG A 246 19.53 -10.80 -5.85
N VAL A 247 19.29 -11.52 -4.75
CA VAL A 247 17.94 -11.83 -4.27
C VAL A 247 17.79 -11.61 -2.77
N SER A 248 16.65 -11.04 -2.38
CA SER A 248 16.16 -10.89 -1.01
C SER A 248 14.82 -11.60 -0.98
N TYR A 249 14.59 -12.47 -0.01
CA TYR A 249 13.33 -13.20 0.06
C TYR A 249 12.86 -13.43 1.48
N TYR A 250 11.56 -13.62 1.62
CA TYR A 250 10.89 -14.00 2.84
C TYR A 250 9.84 -15.06 2.52
N ILE A 251 10.04 -16.25 3.08
CA ILE A 251 9.08 -17.38 3.06
C ILE A 251 9.09 -17.95 4.49
N PRO A 252 8.03 -17.74 5.28
CA PRO A 252 7.96 -18.23 6.64
C PRO A 252 7.87 -19.75 6.65
N ASP A 253 8.40 -20.38 7.71
CA ASP A 253 8.55 -21.83 7.76
C ASP A 253 7.21 -22.57 7.64
N TYR A 254 6.16 -22.08 8.33
CA TYR A 254 4.82 -22.68 8.21
C TYR A 254 4.30 -22.67 6.77
N ALA A 255 4.62 -21.66 5.96
CA ALA A 255 4.15 -21.61 4.57
C ALA A 255 4.92 -22.63 3.70
N ALA A 256 6.21 -22.84 3.99
CA ALA A 256 7.01 -23.88 3.35
C ALA A 256 6.58 -25.30 3.78
N GLU A 257 6.10 -25.46 5.03
CA GLU A 257 5.54 -26.73 5.53
C GLU A 257 4.19 -27.06 4.89
N VAL A 258 3.33 -26.05 4.69
CA VAL A 258 2.01 -26.21 4.06
C VAL A 258 2.14 -26.43 2.55
N TYR A 259 3.01 -25.68 1.88
CA TYR A 259 3.16 -25.71 0.43
C TYR A 259 4.53 -26.27 0.03
N ALA A 260 4.56 -27.54 -0.41
CA ALA A 260 5.79 -28.21 -0.84
C ALA A 260 6.56 -27.43 -1.93
N GLY A 261 5.84 -26.78 -2.86
CA GLY A 261 6.44 -25.91 -3.87
C GLY A 261 7.21 -24.73 -3.27
N LEU A 262 6.72 -24.15 -2.17
CA LEU A 262 7.42 -23.06 -1.47
C LEU A 262 8.67 -23.54 -0.73
N ALA A 263 8.68 -24.76 -0.18
CA ALA A 263 9.89 -25.35 0.37
C ALA A 263 10.98 -25.52 -0.71
N ALA A 264 10.60 -26.01 -1.89
CA ALA A 264 11.52 -26.15 -3.03
C ALA A 264 12.02 -24.79 -3.52
N LEU A 265 11.13 -23.79 -3.62
CA LEU A 265 11.49 -22.43 -4.01
C LEU A 265 12.43 -21.78 -2.99
N LYS A 266 12.16 -21.91 -1.69
CA LYS A 266 13.01 -21.41 -0.60
C LYS A 266 14.42 -21.98 -0.70
N LYS A 267 14.55 -23.29 -0.98
CA LYS A 267 15.85 -23.95 -1.19
C LYS A 267 16.57 -23.40 -2.42
N GLN A 268 15.87 -23.18 -3.53
CA GLN A 268 16.48 -22.61 -4.75
C GLN A 268 16.95 -21.17 -4.52
N LEU A 269 16.14 -20.32 -3.90
CA LEU A 269 16.48 -18.93 -3.60
C LEU A 269 17.71 -18.84 -2.67
N ALA A 270 17.85 -19.76 -1.71
CA ALA A 270 19.01 -19.83 -0.82
C ALA A 270 20.34 -20.10 -1.53
N THR A 271 20.32 -20.65 -2.76
CA THR A 271 21.54 -20.85 -3.55
C THR A 271 21.97 -19.63 -4.35
N MET A 272 21.11 -18.61 -4.44
CA MET A 272 21.38 -17.39 -5.21
C MET A 272 22.11 -16.35 -4.34
N PRO A 273 22.90 -15.45 -4.95
CA PRO A 273 23.57 -14.40 -4.19
C PRO A 273 22.57 -13.50 -3.46
N GLY A 274 22.78 -13.31 -2.16
CA GLY A 274 21.99 -12.40 -1.33
C GLY A 274 22.42 -10.95 -1.44
N PHE A 275 21.67 -10.06 -0.81
CA PHE A 275 22.12 -8.70 -0.55
C PHE A 275 23.00 -8.68 0.70
N GLU A 276 24.31 -8.49 0.54
CA GLU A 276 25.20 -8.25 1.69
C GLU A 276 24.95 -6.87 2.30
N THR A 277 24.75 -5.87 1.43
CA THR A 277 24.27 -4.52 1.75
C THR A 277 23.41 -4.01 0.60
N TYR A 278 22.48 -3.09 0.88
CA TYR A 278 21.67 -2.40 -0.14
C TYR A 278 22.46 -1.37 -0.96
N LYS A 279 23.79 -1.36 -0.85
CA LYS A 279 24.63 -0.38 -1.52
C LYS A 279 24.47 -0.46 -3.03
N ASP A 280 24.19 0.69 -3.62
CA ASP A 280 24.05 0.91 -5.06
C ASP A 280 22.89 0.16 -5.72
N CYS A 281 21.98 -0.40 -4.92
CA CYS A 281 20.77 -1.06 -5.40
C CYS A 281 19.89 -0.09 -6.21
N ARG A 282 19.85 1.20 -5.83
CA ARG A 282 19.10 2.22 -6.56
C ARG A 282 19.57 2.44 -8.01
N LEU A 283 20.75 1.95 -8.38
CA LEU A 283 21.32 2.12 -9.72
C LEU A 283 20.84 1.04 -10.71
N ARG A 284 20.19 -0.02 -10.23
CA ARG A 284 19.78 -1.17 -11.03
C ARG A 284 18.28 -1.36 -11.01
N ASN A 285 17.74 -1.93 -12.08
CA ASN A 285 16.33 -2.30 -12.14
C ASN A 285 16.08 -3.49 -11.20
N GLN A 286 14.91 -3.50 -10.58
CA GLN A 286 14.51 -4.54 -9.64
C GLN A 286 13.08 -4.99 -9.92
N GLU A 287 12.77 -6.23 -9.57
CA GLU A 287 11.44 -6.81 -9.67
C GLU A 287 11.04 -7.45 -8.33
N TYR A 288 9.78 -7.29 -7.97
CA TYR A 288 9.20 -7.76 -6.74
C TYR A 288 8.06 -8.72 -7.04
N LEU A 289 7.99 -9.80 -6.27
CA LEU A 289 6.91 -10.77 -6.31
C LEU A 289 6.47 -11.06 -4.88
N TRP A 290 5.16 -11.16 -4.66
CA TRP A 290 4.63 -11.62 -3.39
C TRP A 290 3.38 -12.48 -3.57
N ILE A 291 3.16 -13.34 -2.57
CA ILE A 291 1.92 -14.08 -2.39
C ILE A 291 1.34 -13.68 -1.05
N THR A 292 0.10 -13.21 -1.04
CA THR A 292 -0.63 -12.79 0.16
C THR A 292 -1.68 -13.83 0.51
N GLU A 293 -1.59 -14.36 1.72
CA GLU A 293 -2.61 -15.19 2.31
C GLU A 293 -3.66 -14.35 3.03
N VAL A 294 -4.92 -14.71 2.83
CA VAL A 294 -6.08 -14.18 3.52
C VAL A 294 -6.85 -15.34 4.16
N ARG A 295 -7.21 -15.21 5.44
CA ARG A 295 -8.05 -16.19 6.16
C ARG A 295 -9.18 -15.48 6.91
N HIS A 296 -10.43 -15.86 6.68
CA HIS A 296 -11.64 -15.26 7.27
C HIS A 296 -11.57 -13.72 7.38
N SER A 297 -11.16 -13.08 6.28
CA SER A 297 -10.73 -11.68 6.28
C SER A 297 -10.90 -11.04 4.90
N SER A 298 -10.79 -9.72 4.82
CA SER A 298 -10.88 -8.97 3.56
C SER A 298 -9.61 -8.16 3.31
N ALA A 299 -8.80 -8.56 2.31
CA ALA A 299 -7.59 -7.82 1.95
C ALA A 299 -7.90 -6.36 1.53
N ASN A 300 -8.97 -6.19 0.75
CA ASN A 300 -9.40 -4.92 0.20
C ASN A 300 -10.93 -4.89 0.03
N GLY A 301 -11.61 -4.18 0.92
CA GLY A 301 -13.03 -3.89 0.74
C GLY A 301 -13.28 -2.82 -0.32
N ASP A 302 -14.41 -2.91 -1.01
CA ASP A 302 -14.90 -1.92 -1.96
C ASP A 302 -15.91 -0.96 -1.30
N PRO A 303 -15.58 0.33 -1.14
CA PRO A 303 -16.50 1.30 -0.57
C PRO A 303 -17.83 1.45 -1.33
N ALA A 304 -17.86 1.11 -2.62
CA ALA A 304 -19.09 1.18 -3.42
C ALA A 304 -20.04 -0.01 -3.20
N LEU A 305 -19.54 -1.10 -2.61
CA LEU A 305 -20.28 -2.35 -2.42
C LEU A 305 -20.27 -2.76 -0.94
N ASP A 306 -20.64 -1.84 -0.05
CA ASP A 306 -20.75 -2.09 1.39
C ASP A 306 -19.47 -2.72 2.01
N ASN A 307 -18.30 -2.32 1.48
CA ASN A 307 -16.99 -2.81 1.89
C ASN A 307 -16.79 -4.33 1.69
N GLN A 308 -17.53 -4.96 0.78
CA GLN A 308 -17.28 -6.33 0.31
C GLN A 308 -15.87 -6.47 -0.27
N PRO A 309 -15.20 -7.63 -0.13
CA PRO A 309 -13.96 -7.93 -0.84
C PRO A 309 -14.07 -7.62 -2.34
N ARG A 310 -13.07 -6.94 -2.89
CA ARG A 310 -13.00 -6.67 -4.33
C ARG A 310 -12.88 -7.98 -5.12
N MET A 311 -13.75 -8.14 -6.11
CA MET A 311 -13.85 -9.34 -6.93
C MET A 311 -14.20 -8.97 -8.38
N PHE A 312 -13.64 -9.70 -9.34
CA PHE A 312 -14.00 -9.61 -10.76
C PHE A 312 -15.29 -10.39 -11.06
N SER A 313 -15.85 -10.22 -12.25
CA SER A 313 -17.07 -10.93 -12.68
C SER A 313 -16.92 -12.44 -12.79
N ASN A 314 -15.70 -12.95 -12.90
CA ASN A 314 -15.39 -14.38 -12.91
C ASN A 314 -15.13 -14.96 -11.50
N SER A 315 -15.48 -14.22 -10.44
CA SER A 315 -15.27 -14.60 -9.04
C SER A 315 -13.82 -14.60 -8.57
N HIS A 316 -12.86 -14.09 -9.34
CA HIS A 316 -11.48 -13.95 -8.87
C HIS A 316 -11.34 -12.68 -8.04
N GLY A 317 -10.81 -12.80 -6.82
CA GLY A 317 -10.53 -11.66 -5.95
C GLY A 317 -9.37 -10.80 -6.46
N TYR A 318 -9.34 -9.52 -6.08
CA TYR A 318 -8.13 -8.70 -6.21
C TYR A 318 -7.99 -7.69 -5.08
N TYR A 319 -6.80 -7.15 -4.90
CA TYR A 319 -6.61 -5.88 -4.19
C TYR A 319 -5.78 -4.92 -5.01
N THR A 320 -6.06 -3.62 -4.84
CA THR A 320 -5.50 -2.60 -5.71
C THR A 320 -4.03 -2.29 -5.35
N PRO A 321 -3.25 -1.72 -6.28
CA PRO A 321 -1.90 -1.22 -5.98
C PRO A 321 -1.89 -0.24 -4.80
N GLU A 322 -2.91 0.60 -4.68
CA GLU A 322 -3.05 1.59 -3.62
C GLU A 322 -3.21 0.90 -2.26
N ARG A 323 -3.86 -0.26 -2.20
CA ARG A 323 -3.95 -1.05 -0.98
C ARG A 323 -2.59 -1.53 -0.52
N PHE A 324 -1.78 -2.06 -1.44
CA PHE A 324 -0.41 -2.48 -1.16
C PHE A 324 0.45 -1.30 -0.71
N LYS A 325 0.48 -0.22 -1.48
CA LYS A 325 1.21 1.01 -1.14
C LYS A 325 0.81 1.56 0.23
N ARG A 326 -0.46 1.43 0.61
CA ARG A 326 -0.96 1.84 1.93
C ARG A 326 -0.40 0.99 3.06
N TRP A 327 -0.24 -0.32 2.88
CA TRP A 327 0.43 -1.17 3.87
C TRP A 327 1.88 -0.75 4.08
N VAL A 328 2.60 -0.53 2.98
CA VAL A 328 3.99 -0.05 3.04
C VAL A 328 4.04 1.30 3.75
N ARG A 329 3.23 2.28 3.35
CA ARG A 329 3.18 3.60 4.01
C ARG A 329 2.87 3.53 5.50
N GLU A 330 1.96 2.65 5.92
CA GLU A 330 1.62 2.47 7.34
C GLU A 330 2.82 1.94 8.13
N TYR A 331 3.57 0.99 7.56
CA TYR A 331 4.80 0.49 8.15
C TYR A 331 5.87 1.58 8.23
N LEU A 332 6.17 2.26 7.12
CA LEU A 332 7.17 3.33 7.05
C LEU A 332 6.84 4.49 8.01
N GLY A 333 5.58 4.88 8.11
CA GLY A 333 5.17 5.92 9.07
C GLY A 333 5.41 5.49 10.52
N ALA A 334 5.30 4.20 10.83
CA ALA A 334 5.58 3.67 12.16
C ALA A 334 7.08 3.55 12.47
N THR A 335 7.94 3.45 11.46
CA THR A 335 9.40 3.52 11.63
C THR A 335 9.92 4.95 11.80
N GLY A 336 9.04 5.95 11.75
CA GLY A 336 9.36 7.38 11.94
C GLY A 336 9.64 8.12 10.63
N GLU A 337 9.46 7.48 9.48
CA GLU A 337 9.66 8.13 8.19
C GLU A 337 8.54 9.14 7.87
N LYS A 338 8.91 10.19 7.13
CA LYS A 338 7.95 11.22 6.70
C LYS A 338 7.09 10.69 5.56
N ILE A 339 5.77 10.56 5.79
CA ILE A 339 4.79 10.10 4.81
C ILE A 339 3.88 11.25 4.36
N PHE A 340 3.84 11.48 3.05
CA PHE A 340 2.98 12.49 2.44
C PHE A 340 1.51 12.08 2.58
N VAL A 341 1.16 10.84 2.21
CA VAL A 341 -0.23 10.32 2.22
C VAL A 341 -0.57 9.55 3.52
N SER A 342 -1.10 10.21 4.57
CA SER A 342 -1.47 9.59 5.87
C SER A 342 -2.99 9.47 6.14
N ARG A 343 -3.45 8.38 6.81
CA ARG A 343 -4.87 8.26 7.22
C ARG A 343 -5.24 9.33 8.28
N LYS A 344 -6.40 9.97 8.11
CA LYS A 344 -7.08 10.96 8.98
C LYS A 344 -6.78 12.46 8.80
N GLU A 345 -5.91 12.83 7.87
CA GLU A 345 -5.92 14.20 7.31
C GLU A 345 -6.32 14.22 5.82
N LEU A 346 -6.80 13.08 5.30
CA LEU A 346 -6.90 12.78 3.86
C LEU A 346 -8.32 12.67 3.27
N ALA A 347 -9.28 13.38 3.85
CA ALA A 347 -10.51 13.76 3.15
C ALA A 347 -10.57 15.28 3.06
N LEU A 348 -9.54 15.85 2.43
CA LEU A 348 -9.42 17.29 2.25
C LEU A 348 -9.39 17.52 0.74
N ALA A 349 -10.52 18.01 0.23
CA ALA A 349 -10.66 18.53 -1.13
C ALA A 349 -9.41 19.38 -1.51
N PRO A 350 -9.01 19.43 -2.80
CA PRO A 350 -7.70 19.89 -3.27
C PRO A 350 -7.12 21.16 -2.62
N LYS A 351 -7.97 22.07 -2.14
CA LYS A 351 -7.58 23.31 -1.43
C LYS A 351 -7.00 23.12 -0.02
N LYS A 352 -7.32 22.02 0.67
CA LYS A 352 -6.90 21.78 2.06
C LYS A 352 -5.67 20.86 2.18
N ALA A 353 -5.30 20.15 1.10
CA ALA A 353 -4.08 19.34 1.02
C ALA A 353 -2.79 20.20 1.13
N SER A 354 -2.81 21.41 0.56
CA SER A 354 -1.70 22.37 0.68
C SER A 354 -1.56 22.95 2.08
N GLN A 355 -2.65 23.25 2.79
CA GLN A 355 -2.61 23.69 4.19
C GLN A 355 -2.14 22.59 5.14
N HIS A 356 -2.56 21.36 4.87
CA HIS A 356 -2.11 20.19 5.62
C HIS A 356 -0.62 19.88 5.36
N LEU A 357 -0.14 20.06 4.13
CA LEU A 357 1.28 19.97 3.80
C LEU A 357 2.10 21.01 4.58
N ILE A 358 1.65 22.26 4.61
CA ILE A 358 2.28 23.34 5.39
C ILE A 358 2.34 22.95 6.88
N LYS A 359 1.27 22.38 7.43
CA LYS A 359 1.24 21.90 8.82
C LYS A 359 2.28 20.79 9.07
N LYS A 360 2.32 19.77 8.19
CA LYS A 360 3.34 18.70 8.28
C LYS A 360 4.76 19.22 8.11
N MET A 361 4.97 20.22 7.25
CA MET A 361 6.27 20.89 7.10
C MET A 361 6.69 21.60 8.39
N ASN A 362 5.75 22.30 9.04
CA ASN A 362 6.01 22.98 10.31
C ASN A 362 6.26 21.99 11.47
N GLU A 363 5.57 20.84 11.49
CA GLU A 363 5.80 19.78 12.49
C GLU A 363 7.11 19.03 12.26
N ALA A 364 7.48 18.82 11.00
CA ALA A 364 8.68 18.09 10.60
C ALA A 364 9.97 18.92 10.68
N PHE A 365 9.84 20.25 10.78
CA PHE A 365 10.92 21.24 10.91
C PHE A 365 10.50 22.38 11.87
N PRO A 366 10.33 22.10 13.18
CA PRO A 366 9.74 23.04 14.13
C PRO A 366 10.59 24.30 14.40
N ASP A 367 11.86 24.30 14.03
CA ASP A 367 12.81 25.40 14.18
C ASP A 367 13.19 26.08 12.83
N GLY A 368 12.57 25.66 11.72
CA GLY A 368 12.92 26.13 10.38
C GLY A 368 14.26 25.60 9.85
N SER A 369 14.92 24.66 10.55
CA SER A 369 16.17 24.08 10.09
C SER A 369 15.93 22.88 9.16
N GLY A 370 15.81 23.16 7.87
CA GLY A 370 16.13 22.17 6.82
C GLY A 370 17.63 21.79 6.78
N ASN A 371 18.45 22.36 7.67
CA ASN A 371 19.91 22.26 7.67
C ASN A 371 20.49 21.01 8.38
N GLY A 372 19.68 19.97 8.62
CA GLY A 372 20.14 18.76 9.32
C GLY A 372 20.60 17.59 8.44
N LEU A 373 20.33 17.59 7.13
CA LEU A 373 20.56 16.41 6.26
C LEU A 373 21.63 16.59 5.17
N ILE A 374 22.44 17.65 5.27
CA ILE A 374 23.66 17.77 4.46
C ILE A 374 24.81 18.15 5.41
N GLY A 375 25.58 17.16 5.84
CA GLY A 375 26.90 17.39 6.44
C GLY A 375 27.40 16.35 7.44
N LYS A 376 27.93 15.23 6.93
CA LYS A 376 29.38 14.98 6.95
C LYS A 376 29.79 14.16 5.73
#